data_AF-A0A4D7BPJ3-F1
#
_entry.id   AF-A0A4D7BPJ3-F1
#
_cell.length_a   1.000
_cell.length_b   1.000
_cell.length_c   1.000
_cell.angle_alpha   90.00
_cell.angle_beta   90.00
_cell.angle_gamma   90.00
#
_symmetry.space_group_name_H-M   'P 1'
#
loop_
_entity.id
_entity.type
_entity.pdbx_description
1 polymer ?
#
loop_
_entity_poly.entity_id
_entity_poly.type
_entity_poly.pdbx_seq_one_letter_code
_entity_poly.pdbx_strand_id
1 'polypeptide(L)'
;MRLTYVAASVCACLGLAGCAASPYLEGADPRQPPVETTGSITRPAAATPPAATGLPLPQDRPRPASTAPGAAYAPLPASRPVLAAMTSMPAAPAVRRIAADAVQVHSRRFRDAKPINFGASSPSRLAVHGVDVSRWQGDIDWVKLRSQGANFAYIKATDGGDHLDPMFVRNWHAADAAGLRRGAYHFFYWCRSASDQAAWFIRNVPRVQGALPPVIDVEWNGESRCTRRPSRAQVLEKMRVFMDRLEAHYGQRPIIYTAPDFYRDNLRGAFLDHPFWLRAVAQHPSRVYPGRNWVFWQYSGSGLSHGVTGRIDLNVFHGNESAWRAWLARS
;
A
#
# COMPACT_ATOMS: atom_id res chain seq x y z
N MET A 1 48.47 -47.93 43.77
CA MET A 1 49.25 -46.69 43.98
C MET A 1 50.26 -46.55 42.84
N ARG A 2 50.71 -45.32 42.55
CA ARG A 2 51.74 -44.92 41.56
C ARG A 2 51.28 -44.65 40.10
N LEU A 3 50.97 -43.37 39.88
CA LEU A 3 51.51 -42.56 38.78
C LEU A 3 53.08 -42.64 38.78
N THR A 4 53.90 -42.24 37.78
CA THR A 4 53.76 -41.18 36.75
C THR A 4 54.92 -41.20 35.71
N TYR A 5 54.79 -40.41 34.62
CA TYR A 5 55.87 -39.71 33.85
C TYR A 5 56.89 -40.55 33.02
N VAL A 6 57.56 -40.07 31.96
CA VAL A 6 57.64 -38.76 31.27
C VAL A 6 57.99 -38.97 29.78
N ALA A 7 57.67 -38.02 28.89
CA ALA A 7 58.46 -37.78 27.67
C ALA A 7 58.40 -36.27 27.32
N ALA A 8 59.55 -35.68 26.98
CA ALA A 8 59.70 -34.25 26.70
C ALA A 8 60.36 -34.04 25.34
N SER A 9 60.13 -32.87 24.73
CA SER A 9 60.98 -32.30 23.67
C SER A 9 60.80 -30.78 23.61
N VAL A 10 61.92 -30.07 23.51
CA VAL A 10 62.02 -28.61 23.34
C VAL A 10 62.91 -28.37 22.12
N CYS A 11 62.56 -27.41 21.27
CA CYS A 11 63.52 -26.74 20.40
C CYS A 11 63.05 -25.31 20.08
N ALA A 12 63.99 -24.40 19.84
CA ALA A 12 63.78 -22.95 19.88
C ALA A 12 64.35 -22.23 18.65
N CYS A 13 64.33 -20.89 18.68
CA CYS A 13 64.97 -19.95 17.72
C CYS A 13 64.24 -19.78 16.36
N LEU A 14 64.26 -18.64 15.67
CA LEU A 14 64.82 -17.29 15.92
C LEU A 14 64.00 -16.27 15.09
N GLY A 15 64.04 -14.97 15.41
CA GLY A 15 63.27 -13.92 14.70
C GLY A 15 64.13 -13.00 13.83
N LEU A 16 63.52 -12.42 12.79
CA LEU A 16 64.01 -11.24 12.04
C LEU A 16 62.81 -10.39 11.56
N ALA A 17 63.03 -9.10 11.32
CA ALA A 17 62.01 -8.11 10.95
C ALA A 17 62.30 -7.47 9.58
N GLY A 18 61.29 -6.92 8.89
CA GLY A 18 61.51 -5.99 7.77
C GLY A 18 60.46 -5.91 6.65
N CYS A 19 59.53 -4.94 6.79
CA CYS A 19 58.95 -4.08 5.75
C CYS A 19 58.20 -4.60 4.49
N ALA A 20 56.97 -4.09 4.36
CA ALA A 20 56.30 -3.53 3.16
C ALA A 20 55.78 -4.44 2.02
N ALA A 21 54.45 -4.63 1.98
CA ALA A 21 53.57 -3.99 0.98
C ALA A 21 52.08 -4.33 1.23
N SER A 22 51.19 -3.33 1.19
CA SER A 22 49.73 -3.54 1.17
C SER A 22 49.26 -3.98 -0.22
N PRO A 23 48.10 -4.66 -0.31
CA PRO A 23 46.94 -3.90 -0.78
C PRO A 23 45.67 -4.09 0.06
N TYR A 24 44.99 -2.96 0.24
CA TYR A 24 43.59 -2.77 0.63
C TYR A 24 42.68 -4.01 0.68
N LEU A 25 42.39 -4.49 1.89
CA LEU A 25 41.10 -5.10 2.23
C LEU A 25 40.25 -4.01 2.89
N GLU A 26 39.44 -3.32 2.10
CA GLU A 26 38.45 -2.37 2.63
C GLU A 26 37.36 -3.18 3.37
N GLY A 27 37.21 -2.95 4.67
CA GLY A 27 36.36 -3.75 5.54
C GLY A 27 34.86 -3.52 5.30
N ALA A 28 34.07 -4.60 5.38
CA ALA A 28 32.63 -4.48 5.53
C ALA A 28 32.30 -3.88 6.91
N ASP A 29 31.69 -2.69 6.94
CA ASP A 29 31.17 -2.08 8.17
C ASP A 29 29.93 -2.85 8.68
N PRO A 30 29.97 -3.47 9.88
CA PRO A 30 28.83 -4.21 10.42
C PRO A 30 27.68 -3.30 10.94
N ARG A 31 27.74 -1.97 10.72
CA ARG A 31 26.71 -1.01 11.19
C ARG A 31 25.72 -0.55 10.12
N GLN A 32 25.89 -0.90 8.84
CA GLN A 32 24.90 -0.57 7.82
C GLN A 32 23.80 -1.66 7.73
N PRO A 33 22.53 -1.35 8.06
CA PRO A 33 21.43 -2.22 7.67
C PRO A 33 21.29 -2.25 6.13
N PRO A 34 20.85 -3.37 5.53
CA PRO A 34 20.63 -3.43 4.08
C PRO A 34 19.69 -2.32 3.63
N VAL A 35 20.12 -1.53 2.66
CA VAL A 35 19.32 -0.41 2.16
C VAL A 35 18.22 -0.94 1.23
N GLU A 36 17.04 -1.22 1.78
CA GLU A 36 15.83 -1.54 1.01
C GLU A 36 15.29 -0.29 0.29
N THR A 37 16.03 0.21 -0.71
CA THR A 37 15.55 1.28 -1.61
C THR A 37 14.62 0.69 -2.69
N THR A 38 13.45 0.22 -2.26
CA THR A 38 12.31 -0.07 -3.13
C THR A 38 11.06 0.54 -2.52
N GLY A 39 10.89 1.86 -2.71
CA GLY A 39 9.55 2.44 -2.67
C GLY A 39 8.72 1.85 -3.81
N SER A 40 7.41 1.69 -3.58
CA SER A 40 6.47 1.05 -4.52
C SER A 40 6.58 1.67 -5.92
N ILE A 41 7.19 0.90 -6.82
CA ILE A 41 7.56 1.19 -8.21
C ILE A 41 8.05 2.63 -8.49
N THR A 42 9.38 2.79 -8.50
CA THR A 42 10.05 4.02 -8.91
C THR A 42 9.60 4.51 -10.29
N ARG A 43 9.33 5.81 -10.39
CA ARG A 43 8.93 6.53 -11.61
C ARG A 43 9.85 6.21 -12.81
N PRO A 44 9.31 5.76 -13.96
CA PRO A 44 10.05 5.74 -15.23
C PRO A 44 10.46 7.15 -15.65
N ALA A 45 11.66 7.30 -16.23
CA ALA A 45 12.15 8.57 -16.75
C ALA A 45 11.18 9.12 -17.82
N ALA A 46 10.85 10.41 -17.73
CA ALA A 46 9.89 11.04 -18.63
C ALA A 46 10.52 11.33 -20.00
N ALA A 47 9.75 11.12 -21.07
CA ALA A 47 10.11 11.58 -22.41
C ALA A 47 10.00 13.12 -22.51
N THR A 48 10.81 13.70 -23.40
CA THR A 48 11.00 15.13 -23.61
C THR A 48 9.70 15.87 -23.97
N PRO A 49 9.42 17.06 -23.39
CA PRO A 49 8.27 17.88 -23.78
C PRO A 49 8.53 18.65 -25.10
N PRO A 50 7.54 18.79 -26.00
CA PRO A 50 7.57 19.78 -27.07
C PRO A 50 7.27 21.20 -26.56
N ALA A 51 7.58 22.20 -27.38
CA ALA A 51 7.72 23.61 -27.00
C ALA A 51 6.42 24.35 -26.62
N ALA A 52 6.59 25.45 -25.90
CA ALA A 52 5.53 26.35 -25.46
C ALA A 52 5.16 27.40 -26.51
N THR A 53 3.88 27.74 -26.60
CA THR A 53 3.37 28.99 -27.17
C THR A 53 2.38 29.61 -26.18
N GLY A 54 2.62 30.86 -25.79
CA GLY A 54 1.79 31.59 -24.85
C GLY A 54 1.22 32.86 -25.46
N LEU A 55 0.01 33.24 -25.03
CA LEU A 55 -0.57 34.58 -25.21
C LEU A 55 -1.32 34.98 -23.92
N PRO A 56 -1.51 36.29 -23.62
CA PRO A 56 -1.62 36.76 -22.24
C PRO A 56 -3.04 37.18 -21.78
N LEU A 57 -3.20 37.29 -20.45
CA LEU A 57 -4.37 37.81 -19.73
C LEU A 57 -4.32 39.35 -19.55
N PRO A 58 -5.45 40.07 -19.58
CA PRO A 58 -5.54 41.50 -19.19
C PRO A 58 -6.07 41.77 -17.76
N GLN A 59 -5.77 42.97 -17.25
CA GLN A 59 -6.23 43.59 -15.98
C GLN A 59 -6.35 45.13 -16.18
N ASP A 60 -6.96 45.99 -15.36
CA ASP A 60 -7.78 45.84 -14.13
C ASP A 60 -8.71 47.09 -13.97
N ARG A 61 -9.77 46.99 -13.12
CA ARG A 61 -10.37 48.11 -12.33
C ARG A 61 -11.04 49.34 -13.03
N PRO A 62 -11.72 50.27 -12.28
CA PRO A 62 -12.45 50.18 -10.98
C PRO A 62 -13.77 51.00 -10.82
N ARG A 63 -14.67 50.56 -9.89
CA ARG A 63 -15.60 51.35 -9.00
C ARG A 63 -16.70 52.26 -9.65
N PRO A 64 -17.75 52.78 -8.92
CA PRO A 64 -17.83 53.15 -7.48
C PRO A 64 -19.00 52.55 -6.66
N ALA A 65 -19.15 53.04 -5.42
CA ALA A 65 -20.11 52.57 -4.41
C ALA A 65 -21.44 53.33 -4.42
N SER A 66 -22.48 52.75 -3.81
CA SER A 66 -23.73 53.46 -3.43
C SER A 66 -24.28 52.93 -2.11
N THR A 67 -24.97 53.79 -1.38
CA THR A 67 -25.45 53.65 0.00
C THR A 67 -26.82 52.97 0.12
N ALA A 68 -27.07 52.32 1.28
CA ALA A 68 -28.41 51.90 1.69
C ALA A 68 -29.32 53.11 2.01
N PRO A 69 -30.66 52.95 2.04
CA PRO A 69 -31.29 52.67 3.35
C PRO A 69 -32.59 51.82 3.29
N GLY A 70 -33.11 51.46 4.48
CA GLY A 70 -34.55 51.32 4.73
C GLY A 70 -35.12 49.90 4.64
N ALA A 71 -35.76 49.46 5.72
CA ALA A 71 -36.44 48.16 5.81
C ALA A 71 -37.96 48.29 5.57
N ALA A 72 -38.57 47.24 5.01
CA ALA A 72 -40.00 46.95 5.15
C ALA A 72 -40.23 45.43 5.10
N TYR A 73 -40.86 44.88 6.14
CA TYR A 73 -41.35 43.50 6.12
C TYR A 73 -42.60 43.40 5.23
N ALA A 74 -42.66 42.39 4.37
CA ALA A 74 -43.86 41.97 3.64
C ALA A 74 -44.08 40.46 3.85
N PRO A 75 -45.33 39.98 3.99
CA PRO A 75 -45.61 38.61 4.42
C PRO A 75 -45.40 37.56 3.31
N LEU A 76 -45.06 36.35 3.74
CA LEU A 76 -44.96 35.16 2.89
C LEU A 76 -46.33 34.77 2.32
N PRO A 77 -46.46 34.52 1.00
CA PRO A 77 -47.65 33.87 0.44
C PRO A 77 -47.66 32.37 0.75
N ALA A 78 -48.85 31.83 1.01
CA ALA A 78 -49.04 30.45 1.45
C ALA A 78 -48.70 29.39 0.37
N SER A 79 -48.19 28.25 0.83
CA SER A 79 -47.79 27.10 0.02
C SER A 79 -48.95 26.51 -0.80
N ARG A 80 -48.77 26.34 -2.11
CA ARG A 80 -49.64 25.48 -2.93
C ARG A 80 -49.21 24.02 -2.75
N PRO A 81 -50.14 23.05 -2.68
CA PRO A 81 -49.77 21.64 -2.56
C PRO A 81 -49.19 21.14 -3.89
N VAL A 82 -47.93 20.71 -3.88
CA VAL A 82 -47.36 19.96 -4.99
C VAL A 82 -47.80 18.50 -4.82
N LEU A 83 -48.71 18.05 -5.68
CA LEU A 83 -49.16 16.66 -5.69
C LEU A 83 -47.97 15.74 -6.05
N ALA A 84 -47.60 14.86 -5.12
CA ALA A 84 -46.44 14.00 -5.29
C ALA A 84 -46.69 12.92 -6.37
N ALA A 85 -46.09 13.09 -7.54
CA ALA A 85 -45.96 12.01 -8.52
C ALA A 85 -44.90 11.02 -8.02
N MET A 86 -45.29 10.09 -7.15
CA MET A 86 -44.44 8.97 -6.73
C MET A 86 -44.36 7.95 -7.87
N THR A 87 -43.54 8.23 -8.88
CA THR A 87 -43.09 7.21 -9.82
C THR A 87 -42.24 6.20 -9.06
N SER A 88 -42.77 4.98 -8.90
CA SER A 88 -42.04 3.89 -8.27
C SER A 88 -40.77 3.58 -9.07
N MET A 89 -39.61 3.87 -8.48
CA MET A 89 -38.36 3.37 -9.05
C MET A 89 -38.41 1.83 -9.05
N PRO A 90 -38.04 1.15 -10.14
CA PRO A 90 -37.93 -0.29 -10.14
C PRO A 90 -36.92 -0.70 -9.07
N ALA A 91 -37.27 -1.71 -8.27
CA ALA A 91 -36.40 -2.21 -7.22
C ALA A 91 -35.02 -2.57 -7.81
N ALA A 92 -33.95 -2.10 -7.16
CA ALA A 92 -32.60 -2.46 -7.55
C ALA A 92 -32.47 -4.00 -7.64
N PRO A 93 -31.85 -4.54 -8.69
CA PRO A 93 -31.76 -5.98 -8.87
C PRO A 93 -31.07 -6.60 -7.65
N ALA A 94 -31.68 -7.65 -7.10
CA ALA A 94 -31.20 -8.30 -5.88
C ALA A 94 -29.73 -8.73 -6.07
N VAL A 95 -28.82 -8.06 -5.34
CA VAL A 95 -27.38 -8.29 -5.44
C VAL A 95 -27.09 -9.71 -4.97
N ARG A 96 -26.89 -10.62 -5.92
CA ARG A 96 -26.53 -12.01 -5.64
C ARG A 96 -25.31 -12.02 -4.74
N ARG A 97 -25.45 -12.55 -3.52
CA ARG A 97 -24.31 -12.98 -2.72
C ARG A 97 -23.58 -14.07 -3.52
N ILE A 98 -22.49 -13.71 -4.19
CA ILE A 98 -21.52 -14.68 -4.67
C ILE A 98 -20.95 -15.36 -3.42
N ALA A 99 -21.40 -16.58 -3.15
CA ALA A 99 -20.90 -17.38 -2.05
C ALA A 99 -19.37 -17.46 -2.13
N ALA A 100 -18.67 -17.39 -0.99
CA ALA A 100 -17.21 -17.41 -0.98
C ALA A 100 -16.63 -18.68 -1.64
N ASP A 101 -17.40 -19.78 -1.62
CA ASP A 101 -17.08 -21.06 -2.26
C ASP A 101 -16.98 -20.98 -3.80
N ALA A 102 -17.58 -19.98 -4.44
CA ALA A 102 -17.47 -19.74 -5.87
C ALA A 102 -16.20 -18.95 -6.29
N VAL A 103 -15.33 -18.56 -5.34
CA VAL A 103 -14.11 -17.82 -5.65
C VAL A 103 -13.01 -18.77 -6.12
N GLN A 104 -12.88 -18.90 -7.45
CA GLN A 104 -11.82 -19.63 -8.11
C GLN A 104 -10.45 -18.99 -7.84
N VAL A 105 -9.47 -19.80 -7.43
CA VAL A 105 -8.07 -19.39 -7.32
C VAL A 105 -7.32 -19.85 -8.59
N HIS A 106 -6.54 -18.94 -9.17
CA HIS A 106 -5.67 -19.19 -10.31
C HIS A 106 -4.22 -19.23 -9.80
N SER A 107 -3.53 -20.33 -10.09
CA SER A 107 -2.11 -20.49 -9.74
C SER A 107 -1.25 -19.42 -10.41
N ARG A 108 -0.35 -18.79 -9.65
CA ARG A 108 0.56 -17.76 -10.16
C ARG A 108 1.45 -18.24 -11.30
N ARG A 109 1.67 -17.33 -12.26
CA ARG A 109 2.59 -17.45 -13.40
C ARG A 109 3.51 -16.23 -13.53
N PHE A 110 3.54 -15.39 -12.50
CA PHE A 110 4.42 -14.24 -12.40
C PHE A 110 5.90 -14.64 -12.46
N ARG A 111 6.71 -13.80 -13.10
CA ARG A 111 8.17 -13.80 -12.99
C ARG A 111 8.61 -12.64 -12.10
N ASP A 112 9.90 -12.57 -11.83
CA ASP A 112 10.53 -11.49 -11.08
C ASP A 112 11.84 -11.12 -11.78
N ALA A 113 12.14 -9.83 -11.90
CA ALA A 113 13.40 -9.35 -12.45
C ALA A 113 14.55 -9.39 -11.44
N LYS A 114 14.27 -9.50 -10.13
CA LYS A 114 15.25 -9.65 -9.05
C LYS A 114 14.76 -10.67 -8.00
N PRO A 115 14.59 -11.95 -8.36
CA PRO A 115 14.04 -12.96 -7.46
C PRO A 115 14.94 -13.19 -6.23
N ILE A 116 14.34 -13.16 -5.04
CA ILE A 116 15.02 -13.49 -3.78
C ILE A 116 14.77 -14.95 -3.39
N ASN A 117 15.84 -15.65 -2.99
CA ASN A 117 15.76 -17.03 -2.52
C ASN A 117 15.36 -17.09 -1.02
N PHE A 118 14.06 -17.17 -0.78
CA PHE A 118 13.47 -17.33 0.56
C PHE A 118 13.51 -18.79 1.10
N GLY A 119 14.25 -19.71 0.45
CA GLY A 119 14.42 -21.10 0.89
C GLY A 119 13.09 -21.84 1.09
N ALA A 120 12.90 -22.48 2.25
CA ALA A 120 11.67 -23.18 2.64
C ALA A 120 10.47 -22.25 2.91
N SER A 121 10.70 -20.95 3.13
CA SER A 121 9.66 -19.94 3.39
C SER A 121 9.27 -19.12 2.14
N SER A 122 9.61 -19.60 0.94
CA SER A 122 9.24 -18.93 -0.31
C SER A 122 7.75 -18.63 -0.43
N PRO A 123 7.37 -17.41 -0.90
CA PRO A 123 5.98 -17.08 -1.23
C PRO A 123 5.46 -18.03 -2.30
N SER A 124 6.34 -18.71 -3.03
CA SER A 124 6.02 -19.71 -4.04
C SER A 124 5.23 -20.93 -3.52
N ARG A 125 5.15 -21.14 -2.20
CA ARG A 125 4.34 -22.20 -1.58
C ARG A 125 2.96 -21.74 -1.08
N LEU A 126 2.64 -20.45 -1.16
CA LEU A 126 1.31 -19.94 -0.85
C LEU A 126 0.42 -19.99 -2.09
N ALA A 127 -0.87 -20.31 -1.90
CA ALA A 127 -1.77 -20.58 -3.02
C ALA A 127 -2.27 -19.29 -3.68
N VAL A 128 -2.58 -18.27 -2.88
CA VAL A 128 -3.31 -17.08 -3.32
C VAL A 128 -2.34 -15.91 -3.46
N HIS A 129 -1.93 -15.66 -4.70
CA HIS A 129 -1.18 -14.47 -5.07
C HIS A 129 -2.10 -13.33 -5.55
N GLY A 130 -1.59 -12.11 -5.46
CA GLY A 130 -2.21 -10.90 -5.97
C GLY A 130 -1.17 -9.84 -6.26
N VAL A 131 -1.63 -8.64 -6.59
CA VAL A 131 -0.79 -7.49 -6.92
C VAL A 131 -1.23 -6.25 -6.14
N ASP A 132 -0.39 -5.24 -6.14
CA ASP A 132 -0.84 -3.88 -5.86
C ASP A 132 -0.38 -2.91 -6.95
N VAL A 133 -1.22 -1.91 -7.23
CA VAL A 133 -1.07 -1.02 -8.39
C VAL A 133 -1.51 0.41 -8.10
N SER A 134 -0.98 1.33 -8.90
CA SER A 134 -1.28 2.77 -8.94
C SER A 134 -1.25 3.24 -10.40
N ARG A 135 -1.30 4.56 -10.62
CA ARG A 135 -0.99 5.16 -11.93
C ARG A 135 0.34 4.72 -12.56
N TRP A 136 1.32 4.27 -11.77
CA TRP A 136 2.65 3.92 -12.28
C TRP A 136 2.68 2.66 -13.17
N GLN A 137 1.65 1.82 -13.08
CA GLN A 137 1.55 0.61 -13.90
C GLN A 137 0.91 0.88 -15.27
N GLY A 138 0.39 2.10 -15.47
CA GLY A 138 -0.27 2.52 -16.70
C GLY A 138 -1.44 1.61 -17.06
N ASP A 139 -1.53 1.28 -18.34
CA ASP A 139 -2.58 0.44 -18.90
C ASP A 139 -2.36 -1.04 -18.55
N ILE A 140 -3.36 -1.62 -17.88
CA ILE A 140 -3.36 -3.01 -17.40
C ILE A 140 -4.43 -3.82 -18.14
N ASP A 141 -4.03 -4.93 -18.75
CA ASP A 141 -4.94 -5.99 -19.19
C ASP A 141 -5.25 -6.88 -17.99
N TRP A 142 -6.35 -6.53 -17.32
CA TRP A 142 -6.81 -7.18 -16.10
C TRP A 142 -7.23 -8.65 -16.31
N VAL A 143 -7.76 -9.00 -17.50
CA VAL A 143 -8.14 -10.38 -17.83
C VAL A 143 -6.88 -11.24 -18.02
N LYS A 144 -5.86 -10.70 -18.70
CA LYS A 144 -4.56 -11.38 -18.78
C LYS A 144 -3.91 -11.49 -17.41
N LEU A 145 -3.91 -10.43 -16.61
CA LEU A 145 -3.33 -10.43 -15.26
C LEU A 145 -4.02 -11.45 -14.34
N ARG A 146 -5.36 -11.56 -14.40
CA ARG A 146 -6.15 -12.62 -13.75
C ARG A 146 -5.66 -14.02 -14.16
N SER A 147 -5.48 -14.25 -15.46
CA SER A 147 -5.00 -15.53 -16.00
C SER A 147 -3.57 -15.90 -15.59
N GLN A 148 -2.76 -14.90 -15.21
CA GLN A 148 -1.41 -15.12 -14.65
C GLN A 148 -1.44 -15.37 -13.13
N GLY A 149 -2.61 -15.48 -12.51
CA GLY A 149 -2.77 -15.80 -11.09
C GLY A 149 -2.80 -14.59 -10.16
N ALA A 150 -3.15 -13.41 -10.65
CA ALA A 150 -3.65 -12.36 -9.77
C ALA A 150 -5.06 -12.74 -9.31
N ASN A 151 -5.23 -13.03 -8.02
CA ASN A 151 -6.51 -13.37 -7.41
C ASN A 151 -7.12 -12.20 -6.64
N PHE A 152 -6.26 -11.29 -6.20
CA PHE A 152 -6.64 -10.01 -5.63
C PHE A 152 -5.78 -8.87 -6.18
N ALA A 153 -6.27 -7.65 -6.04
CA ALA A 153 -5.54 -6.42 -6.33
C ALA A 153 -5.84 -5.36 -5.26
N TYR A 154 -4.81 -4.74 -4.68
CA TYR A 154 -4.96 -3.47 -3.98
C TYR A 154 -4.63 -2.32 -4.94
N ILE A 155 -5.55 -1.37 -5.05
CA ILE A 155 -5.48 -0.31 -6.05
C ILE A 155 -5.35 1.01 -5.30
N LYS A 156 -4.34 1.82 -5.64
CA LYS A 156 -4.17 3.14 -5.04
C LYS A 156 -5.41 3.96 -5.36
N ALA A 157 -6.08 4.45 -4.32
CA ALA A 157 -7.19 5.36 -4.47
C ALA A 157 -6.73 6.79 -4.29
N THR A 158 -6.09 7.08 -3.16
CA THR A 158 -5.81 8.47 -2.77
C THR A 158 -4.49 8.60 -2.04
N ASP A 159 -3.95 9.82 -2.05
CA ASP A 159 -2.86 10.23 -1.17
C ASP A 159 -3.13 11.64 -0.62
N GLY A 160 -2.76 11.86 0.65
CA GLY A 160 -3.06 13.11 1.34
C GLY A 160 -4.56 13.46 1.37
N GLY A 161 -4.87 14.75 1.42
CA GLY A 161 -6.25 15.23 1.62
C GLY A 161 -6.97 15.69 0.34
N ASP A 162 -6.34 15.49 -0.82
CA ASP A 162 -6.66 16.20 -2.07
C ASP A 162 -6.21 15.51 -3.37
N HIS A 163 -5.45 14.41 -3.30
CA HIS A 163 -5.00 13.69 -4.50
C HIS A 163 -5.76 12.36 -4.68
N LEU A 164 -6.44 12.22 -5.81
CA LEU A 164 -7.02 10.96 -6.32
C LEU A 164 -6.05 10.39 -7.34
N ASP A 165 -5.73 9.10 -7.26
CA ASP A 165 -4.93 8.45 -8.29
C ASP A 165 -5.74 8.44 -9.61
N PRO A 166 -5.22 9.00 -10.71
CA PRO A 166 -5.98 9.17 -11.94
C PRO A 166 -6.38 7.85 -12.60
N MET A 167 -5.74 6.73 -12.23
CA MET A 167 -6.06 5.41 -12.72
C MET A 167 -7.01 4.64 -11.78
N PHE A 168 -7.33 5.16 -10.59
CA PHE A 168 -8.13 4.45 -9.58
C PHE A 168 -9.46 3.94 -10.15
N VAL A 169 -10.31 4.83 -10.67
CA VAL A 169 -11.66 4.48 -11.14
C VAL A 169 -11.61 3.43 -12.25
N ARG A 170 -10.70 3.59 -13.23
CA ARG A 170 -10.50 2.64 -14.33
C ARG A 170 -10.06 1.27 -13.80
N ASN A 171 -9.03 1.24 -12.96
CA ASN A 171 -8.48 0.00 -12.41
C ASN A 171 -9.48 -0.70 -11.49
N TRP A 172 -10.24 0.06 -10.70
CA TRP A 172 -11.28 -0.43 -9.81
C TRP A 172 -12.37 -1.18 -10.58
N HIS A 173 -12.92 -0.59 -11.64
CA HIS A 173 -13.95 -1.27 -12.44
C HIS A 173 -13.38 -2.41 -13.30
N ALA A 174 -12.19 -2.25 -13.89
CA ALA A 174 -11.60 -3.27 -14.76
C ALA A 174 -11.11 -4.52 -13.99
N ALA A 175 -10.58 -4.36 -12.77
CA ALA A 175 -10.22 -5.49 -11.91
C ALA A 175 -11.46 -6.30 -11.48
N ASP A 176 -12.59 -5.62 -11.22
CA ASP A 176 -13.87 -6.24 -10.90
C ASP A 176 -14.43 -7.07 -12.07
N ALA A 177 -14.44 -6.47 -13.26
CA ALA A 177 -14.92 -7.10 -14.49
C ALA A 177 -14.07 -8.32 -14.89
N ALA A 178 -12.77 -8.31 -14.57
CA ALA A 178 -11.88 -9.45 -14.72
C ALA A 178 -11.97 -10.49 -13.58
N GLY A 179 -12.83 -10.28 -12.58
CA GLY A 179 -13.08 -11.21 -11.48
C GLY A 179 -11.96 -11.31 -10.44
N LEU A 180 -11.18 -10.24 -10.24
CA LEU A 180 -10.26 -10.12 -9.10
C LEU A 180 -11.01 -9.61 -7.87
N ARG A 181 -10.62 -10.08 -6.68
CA ARG A 181 -11.04 -9.41 -5.43
C ARG A 181 -10.22 -8.12 -5.25
N ARG A 182 -10.89 -6.97 -5.33
CA ARG A 182 -10.23 -5.66 -5.27
C ARG A 182 -10.40 -4.98 -3.92
N GLY A 183 -9.34 -4.33 -3.44
CA GLY A 183 -9.34 -3.40 -2.32
C GLY A 183 -8.72 -2.07 -2.73
N ALA A 184 -8.95 -1.03 -1.94
CA ALA A 184 -8.40 0.30 -2.18
C ALA A 184 -7.41 0.66 -1.08
N TYR A 185 -6.31 1.34 -1.43
CA TYR A 185 -5.33 1.83 -0.45
C TYR A 185 -5.15 3.35 -0.46
N HIS A 186 -4.82 3.87 0.71
CA HIS A 186 -4.54 5.29 0.96
C HIS A 186 -3.09 5.49 1.36
N PHE A 187 -2.32 6.25 0.57
CA PHE A 187 -0.95 6.61 0.92
C PHE A 187 -0.93 7.75 1.94
N PHE A 188 -0.54 7.47 3.18
CA PHE A 188 -0.71 8.40 4.29
C PHE A 188 0.30 9.55 4.27
N TYR A 189 -0.20 10.78 4.40
CA TYR A 189 0.59 12.02 4.33
C TYR A 189 0.68 12.70 5.70
N TRP A 190 1.83 12.55 6.36
CA TRP A 190 2.05 12.96 7.76
C TRP A 190 1.81 14.45 8.08
N CYS A 191 1.85 15.31 7.06
CA CYS A 191 1.62 16.75 7.17
C CYS A 191 0.15 17.18 7.05
N ARG A 192 -0.79 16.24 6.89
CA ARG A 192 -2.24 16.52 6.88
C ARG A 192 -2.93 15.98 8.13
N SER A 193 -4.16 16.42 8.37
CA SER A 193 -4.98 15.83 9.44
C SER A 193 -5.38 14.40 9.04
N ALA A 194 -5.60 13.53 10.02
CA ALA A 194 -6.08 12.17 9.76
C ALA A 194 -7.54 12.17 9.30
N SER A 195 -8.35 13.07 9.86
CA SER A 195 -9.77 13.24 9.52
C SER A 195 -9.99 13.66 8.07
N ASP A 196 -9.21 14.60 7.54
CA ASP A 196 -9.34 15.06 6.15
C ASP A 196 -8.94 13.95 5.17
N GLN A 197 -7.89 13.21 5.50
CA GLN A 197 -7.43 12.07 4.71
C GLN A 197 -8.48 10.95 4.68
N ALA A 198 -9.09 10.64 5.82
CA ALA A 198 -10.17 9.65 5.89
C ALA A 198 -11.40 10.11 5.09
N ALA A 199 -11.81 11.38 5.23
CA ALA A 199 -12.90 11.97 4.44
C ALA A 199 -12.57 12.03 2.93
N TRP A 200 -11.30 12.20 2.56
CA TRP A 200 -10.83 12.17 1.19
C TRP A 200 -10.86 10.74 0.61
N PHE A 201 -10.42 9.73 1.36
CA PHE A 201 -10.57 8.33 0.96
C PHE A 201 -12.06 7.93 0.82
N ILE A 202 -12.88 8.21 1.84
CA ILE A 202 -14.31 7.87 1.87
C ILE A 202 -15.08 8.48 0.69
N ARG A 203 -14.77 9.72 0.32
CA ARG A 203 -15.42 10.39 -0.83
C ARG A 203 -15.12 9.72 -2.17
N ASN A 204 -13.93 9.15 -2.33
CA ASN A 204 -13.44 8.66 -3.62
C ASN A 204 -13.55 7.14 -3.77
N VAL A 205 -13.60 6.38 -2.68
CA VAL A 205 -13.65 4.90 -2.70
C VAL A 205 -15.06 4.43 -2.37
N PRO A 206 -15.82 3.87 -3.34
CA PRO A 206 -17.20 3.48 -3.11
C PRO A 206 -17.30 2.22 -2.25
N ARG A 207 -18.20 2.24 -1.26
CA ARG A 207 -18.56 1.05 -0.47
C ARG A 207 -19.39 0.10 -1.33
N VAL A 208 -18.81 -1.05 -1.69
CA VAL A 208 -19.44 -2.07 -2.54
C VAL A 208 -19.22 -3.47 -1.99
N GLN A 209 -20.22 -4.34 -2.13
CA GLN A 209 -20.18 -5.69 -1.59
C GLN A 209 -19.05 -6.53 -2.20
N GLY A 210 -18.28 -7.23 -1.37
CA GLY A 210 -17.21 -8.13 -1.82
C GLY A 210 -15.91 -7.43 -2.25
N ALA A 211 -15.79 -6.13 -2.01
CA ALA A 211 -14.50 -5.46 -1.95
C ALA A 211 -13.72 -5.90 -0.69
N LEU A 212 -12.40 -5.92 -0.80
CA LEU A 212 -11.50 -6.18 0.32
C LEU A 212 -11.46 -4.97 1.29
N PRO A 213 -11.13 -5.18 2.58
CA PRO A 213 -11.03 -4.11 3.55
C PRO A 213 -10.07 -3.00 3.08
N PRO A 214 -10.34 -1.73 3.40
CA PRO A 214 -9.50 -0.63 2.95
C PRO A 214 -8.12 -0.69 3.61
N VAL A 215 -7.08 -0.29 2.88
CA VAL A 215 -5.70 -0.28 3.38
C VAL A 215 -5.28 1.15 3.73
N ILE A 216 -4.68 1.31 4.92
CA ILE A 216 -3.83 2.46 5.23
C ILE A 216 -2.38 2.07 4.89
N ASP A 217 -1.75 2.81 3.99
CA ASP A 217 -0.34 2.66 3.64
C ASP A 217 0.47 3.68 4.46
N VAL A 218 1.31 3.17 5.37
CA VAL A 218 2.15 3.96 6.27
C VAL A 218 3.64 3.61 6.12
N GLU A 219 4.36 4.47 5.41
CA GLU A 219 5.82 4.43 5.31
C GLU A 219 6.47 5.82 5.34
N TRP A 220 7.81 5.85 5.40
CA TRP A 220 8.60 7.07 5.30
C TRP A 220 8.99 7.35 3.84
N ASN A 221 8.19 8.15 3.15
CA ASN A 221 8.46 8.53 1.76
C ASN A 221 9.51 9.63 1.64
N GLY A 222 10.70 9.30 1.12
CA GLY A 222 11.78 10.26 0.86
C GLY A 222 11.53 11.23 -0.32
N GLU A 223 10.65 10.87 -1.26
CA GLU A 223 10.24 11.73 -2.39
C GLU A 223 9.08 12.68 -2.03
N SER A 224 8.54 12.56 -0.81
CA SER A 224 7.43 13.38 -0.32
C SER A 224 7.88 14.81 -0.01
N ARG A 225 7.09 15.79 -0.47
CA ARG A 225 7.21 17.19 0.00
C ARG A 225 6.92 17.36 1.50
N CYS A 226 6.31 16.36 2.14
CA CYS A 226 6.19 16.27 3.59
C CYS A 226 7.38 15.53 4.19
N THR A 227 8.38 16.29 4.62
CA THR A 227 9.57 15.79 5.31
C THR A 227 9.36 15.60 6.83
N ARG A 228 8.18 15.95 7.35
CA ARG A 228 7.87 15.87 8.79
C ARG A 228 7.77 14.40 9.23
N ARG A 229 8.55 14.04 10.26
CA ARG A 229 8.38 12.81 11.03
C ARG A 229 7.75 13.15 12.38
N PRO A 230 6.42 12.93 12.58
CA PRO A 230 5.77 13.16 13.86
C PRO A 230 6.33 12.22 14.93
N SER A 231 6.07 12.51 16.22
CA SER A 231 6.42 11.56 17.27
C SER A 231 5.62 10.26 17.12
N ARG A 232 6.16 9.14 17.61
CA ARG A 232 5.46 7.85 17.59
C ARG A 232 4.03 7.92 18.17
N ALA A 233 3.83 8.69 19.24
CA ALA A 233 2.49 8.90 19.81
C ALA A 233 1.54 9.57 18.80
N GLN A 234 1.99 10.64 18.13
CA GLN A 234 1.22 11.34 17.08
C GLN A 234 0.96 10.46 15.85
N VAL A 235 1.91 9.58 15.49
CA VAL A 235 1.73 8.59 14.43
C VAL A 235 0.60 7.63 14.78
N LEU A 236 0.65 7.01 15.96
CA LEU A 236 -0.36 6.04 16.41
C LEU A 236 -1.75 6.69 16.59
N GLU A 237 -1.80 7.92 17.09
CA GLU A 237 -3.03 8.72 17.18
C GLU A 237 -3.64 8.98 15.80
N LYS A 238 -2.85 9.53 14.86
CA LYS A 238 -3.29 9.81 13.49
C LYS A 238 -3.79 8.55 12.77
N MET A 239 -3.05 7.44 12.90
CA MET A 239 -3.46 6.17 12.31
C MET A 239 -4.80 5.69 12.88
N ARG A 240 -5.00 5.75 14.20
CA ARG A 240 -6.27 5.38 14.83
C ARG A 240 -7.42 6.24 14.31
N VAL A 241 -7.28 7.57 14.33
CA VAL A 241 -8.32 8.49 13.82
C VAL A 241 -8.69 8.22 12.35
N PHE A 242 -7.71 7.84 11.52
CA PHE A 242 -7.97 7.45 10.14
C PHE A 242 -8.70 6.11 10.05
N MET A 243 -8.19 5.07 10.73
CA MET A 243 -8.72 3.72 10.65
C MET A 243 -10.13 3.61 11.25
N ASP A 244 -10.39 4.21 12.41
CA ASP A 244 -11.71 4.19 13.07
C ASP A 244 -12.80 4.79 12.15
N ARG A 245 -12.48 5.86 11.42
CA ARG A 245 -13.39 6.50 10.45
C ARG A 245 -13.68 5.60 9.25
N LEU A 246 -12.67 4.86 8.77
CA LEU A 246 -12.83 3.89 7.69
C LEU A 246 -13.64 2.67 8.16
N GLU A 247 -13.33 2.11 9.34
CA GLU A 247 -14.07 0.97 9.91
C GLU A 247 -15.55 1.32 10.09
N ALA A 248 -15.85 2.51 10.63
CA ALA A 248 -17.22 3.01 10.77
C ALA A 248 -17.95 3.21 9.42
N HIS A 249 -17.26 3.61 8.36
CA HIS A 249 -17.88 3.84 7.05
C HIS A 249 -18.08 2.54 6.25
N TYR A 250 -17.02 1.73 6.11
CA TYR A 250 -17.04 0.52 5.29
C TYR A 250 -17.66 -0.68 6.03
N GLY A 251 -17.61 -0.70 7.36
CA GLY A 251 -17.93 -1.87 8.18
C GLY A 251 -16.85 -2.95 8.13
N GLN A 252 -15.64 -2.60 7.68
CA GLN A 252 -14.50 -3.49 7.48
C GLN A 252 -13.29 -2.91 8.20
N ARG A 253 -12.61 -3.71 9.02
CA ARG A 253 -11.41 -3.28 9.73
C ARG A 253 -10.26 -2.98 8.76
N PRO A 254 -9.69 -1.77 8.76
CA PRO A 254 -8.61 -1.43 7.84
C PRO A 254 -7.37 -2.29 8.02
N ILE A 255 -6.71 -2.57 6.90
CA ILE A 255 -5.42 -3.27 6.85
C ILE A 255 -4.30 -2.26 6.91
N ILE A 256 -3.28 -2.52 7.73
CA ILE A 256 -2.09 -1.67 7.84
C ILE A 256 -1.02 -2.22 6.90
N TYR A 257 -0.76 -1.53 5.79
CA TYR A 257 0.45 -1.73 5.00
C TYR A 257 1.61 -0.92 5.59
N THR A 258 2.81 -1.52 5.64
CA THR A 258 3.98 -0.80 6.15
C THR A 258 5.33 -1.37 5.67
N ALA A 259 6.34 -0.50 5.72
CA ALA A 259 7.75 -0.79 5.48
C ALA A 259 8.51 -1.17 6.78
N PRO A 260 9.67 -1.86 6.69
CA PRO A 260 10.39 -2.36 7.88
C PRO A 260 10.89 -1.27 8.83
N ASP A 261 11.35 -0.14 8.27
CA ASP A 261 11.85 1.00 9.03
C ASP A 261 10.71 1.71 9.77
N PHE A 262 9.62 2.02 9.08
CA PHE A 262 8.43 2.61 9.67
C PHE A 262 7.84 1.73 10.77
N TYR A 263 7.76 0.42 10.54
CA TYR A 263 7.28 -0.54 11.55
C TYR A 263 8.17 -0.58 12.80
N ARG A 264 9.50 -0.65 12.60
CA ARG A 264 10.49 -0.66 13.70
C ARG A 264 10.30 0.57 14.58
N ASP A 265 10.20 1.73 13.96
CA ASP A 265 10.15 3.02 14.65
C ASP A 265 8.79 3.20 15.36
N ASN A 266 7.68 2.91 14.67
CA ASN A 266 6.34 3.31 15.13
C ASN A 266 5.44 2.16 15.62
N LEU A 267 5.51 0.96 15.02
CA LEU A 267 4.41 -0.02 15.08
C LEU A 267 4.70 -1.29 15.91
N ARG A 268 5.95 -1.53 16.35
CA ARG A 268 6.30 -2.62 17.28
C ARG A 268 5.40 -2.58 18.53
N GLY A 269 4.61 -3.64 18.77
CA GLY A 269 3.67 -3.72 19.91
C GLY A 269 2.37 -2.91 19.77
N ALA A 270 2.17 -2.17 18.67
CA ALA A 270 0.92 -1.46 18.39
C ALA A 270 -0.01 -2.27 17.46
N PHE A 271 -1.30 -1.93 17.48
CA PHE A 271 -2.35 -2.46 16.60
C PHE A 271 -2.32 -4.00 16.45
N LEU A 272 -2.23 -4.72 17.57
CA LEU A 272 -2.17 -6.20 17.57
C LEU A 272 -3.50 -6.84 17.07
N ASP A 273 -4.58 -6.06 17.11
CA ASP A 273 -5.94 -6.34 16.71
C ASP A 273 -6.27 -5.91 15.26
N HIS A 274 -5.28 -5.44 14.51
CA HIS A 274 -5.43 -5.04 13.10
C HIS A 274 -4.71 -6.03 12.18
N PRO A 275 -5.29 -6.34 11.00
CA PRO A 275 -4.61 -7.11 9.97
C PRO A 275 -3.46 -6.32 9.35
N PHE A 276 -2.29 -6.94 9.23
CA PHE A 276 -1.10 -6.34 8.61
C PHE A 276 -0.85 -6.86 7.19
N TRP A 277 -0.43 -5.95 6.32
CA TRP A 277 0.20 -6.22 5.05
C TRP A 277 1.67 -5.78 5.15
N LEU A 278 2.61 -6.72 5.13
CA LEU A 278 4.02 -6.41 5.40
C LEU A 278 4.82 -6.36 4.10
N ARG A 279 5.57 -5.28 3.86
CA ARG A 279 6.64 -5.27 2.84
C ARG A 279 7.86 -5.98 3.41
N ALA A 280 8.30 -7.05 2.76
CA ALA A 280 9.54 -7.75 3.13
C ALA A 280 10.16 -8.36 1.86
N VAL A 281 10.94 -7.56 1.14
CA VAL A 281 11.42 -7.94 -0.20
C VAL A 281 12.79 -8.62 -0.15
N ALA A 282 13.63 -8.35 0.85
CA ALA A 282 14.94 -8.99 0.98
C ALA A 282 14.95 -10.24 1.89
N GLN A 283 14.00 -10.36 2.82
CA GLN A 283 13.90 -11.48 3.79
C GLN A 283 12.44 -11.81 4.12
N HIS A 284 12.17 -13.04 4.56
CA HIS A 284 10.82 -13.46 4.94
C HIS A 284 10.27 -12.63 6.13
N PRO A 285 8.96 -12.29 6.17
CA PRO A 285 8.39 -11.43 7.22
C PRO A 285 8.70 -11.84 8.66
N SER A 286 8.84 -13.14 8.96
CA SER A 286 9.20 -13.59 10.32
C SER A 286 10.61 -13.19 10.80
N ARG A 287 11.50 -12.81 9.88
CA ARG A 287 12.83 -12.26 10.21
C ARG A 287 12.80 -10.75 10.38
N VAL A 288 12.06 -10.06 9.52
CA VAL A 288 11.97 -8.59 9.48
C VAL A 288 11.02 -8.05 10.57
N TYR A 289 9.94 -8.79 10.84
CA TYR A 289 8.86 -8.47 11.77
C TYR A 289 8.64 -9.61 12.77
N PRO A 290 9.62 -9.93 13.64
CA PRO A 290 9.52 -11.06 14.57
C PRO A 290 8.27 -10.93 15.46
N GLY A 291 7.50 -12.02 15.53
CA GLY A 291 6.25 -12.09 16.30
C GLY A 291 5.04 -11.34 15.72
N ARG A 292 5.15 -10.72 14.53
CA ARG A 292 4.01 -10.02 13.90
C ARG A 292 3.19 -10.97 13.02
N ASN A 293 1.92 -11.14 13.38
CA ASN A 293 0.92 -11.73 12.49
C ASN A 293 0.66 -10.82 11.29
N TRP A 294 0.47 -11.41 10.11
CA TRP A 294 0.16 -10.73 8.86
C TRP A 294 -0.87 -11.52 8.04
N VAL A 295 -1.61 -10.81 7.19
CA VAL A 295 -2.60 -11.39 6.25
C VAL A 295 -2.14 -11.28 4.80
N PHE A 296 -1.32 -10.26 4.49
CA PHE A 296 -0.69 -10.10 3.18
C PHE A 296 0.81 -9.83 3.32
N TRP A 297 1.60 -10.25 2.33
CA TRP A 297 3.04 -9.99 2.25
C TRP A 297 3.39 -9.52 0.84
N GLN A 298 3.92 -8.29 0.73
CA GLN A 298 4.56 -7.80 -0.49
C GLN A 298 5.99 -8.34 -0.52
N TYR A 299 6.24 -9.29 -1.43
CA TYR A 299 7.48 -10.07 -1.48
C TYR A 299 8.42 -9.64 -2.60
N SER A 300 7.97 -8.75 -3.50
CA SER A 300 8.78 -8.20 -4.58
C SER A 300 8.18 -6.90 -5.10
N GLY A 301 9.05 -5.93 -5.41
CA GLY A 301 8.72 -4.75 -6.23
C GLY A 301 9.33 -4.78 -7.63
N SER A 302 9.73 -5.97 -8.08
CA SER A 302 10.33 -6.21 -9.39
C SER A 302 9.62 -7.33 -10.17
N GLY A 303 8.37 -7.61 -9.81
CA GLY A 303 7.52 -8.56 -10.50
C GLY A 303 7.32 -8.22 -11.97
N LEU A 304 7.15 -9.26 -12.78
CA LEU A 304 6.88 -9.20 -14.20
C LEU A 304 5.69 -10.11 -14.51
N SER A 305 4.67 -9.57 -15.18
CA SER A 305 3.49 -10.33 -15.61
C SER A 305 3.12 -9.97 -17.04
N HIS A 306 2.57 -10.94 -17.77
CA HIS A 306 1.77 -10.59 -18.94
C HIS A 306 0.53 -9.78 -18.51
N GLY A 307 0.19 -8.77 -19.30
CA GLY A 307 -0.91 -7.83 -19.03
C GLY A 307 -0.51 -6.55 -18.28
N VAL A 308 0.76 -6.36 -17.95
CA VAL A 308 1.30 -5.10 -17.39
C VAL A 308 2.61 -4.76 -18.07
N THR A 309 2.82 -3.50 -18.43
CA THR A 309 4.09 -3.03 -18.99
C THR A 309 5.01 -2.60 -17.84
N GLY A 310 6.22 -3.16 -17.80
CA GLY A 310 7.21 -2.84 -16.77
C GLY A 310 7.09 -3.70 -15.51
N ARG A 311 7.38 -3.11 -14.34
CA ARG A 311 7.37 -3.79 -13.04
C ARG A 311 6.01 -3.67 -12.35
N ILE A 312 5.68 -4.68 -11.56
CA ILE A 312 4.50 -4.71 -10.69
C ILE A 312 4.87 -5.30 -9.32
N ASP A 313 4.22 -4.79 -8.27
CA ASP A 313 4.43 -5.23 -6.90
C ASP A 313 3.64 -6.52 -6.67
N LEU A 314 4.32 -7.57 -6.17
CA LEU A 314 3.77 -8.92 -6.03
C LEU A 314 3.47 -9.26 -4.58
N ASN A 315 2.29 -9.81 -4.37
CA ASN A 315 1.73 -10.08 -3.05
C ASN A 315 1.26 -11.53 -2.90
N VAL A 316 1.29 -12.02 -1.67
CA VAL A 316 0.66 -13.27 -1.24
C VAL A 316 -0.25 -13.06 -0.05
N PHE A 317 -1.35 -13.79 -0.01
CA PHE A 317 -2.20 -13.93 1.18
C PHE A 317 -1.65 -15.03 2.10
N HIS A 318 -1.75 -14.83 3.41
CA HIS A 318 -1.31 -15.79 4.42
C HIS A 318 -2.32 -16.96 4.58
N GLY A 319 -2.20 -17.97 3.72
CA GLY A 319 -2.95 -19.22 3.87
C GLY A 319 -3.09 -20.02 2.58
N ASN A 320 -3.93 -21.06 2.67
CA ASN A 320 -4.41 -21.83 1.52
C ASN A 320 -5.72 -21.21 0.98
N GLU A 321 -6.27 -21.80 -0.08
CA GLU A 321 -7.49 -21.30 -0.70
C GLU A 321 -8.71 -21.30 0.23
N SER A 322 -8.85 -22.29 1.11
CA SER A 322 -9.97 -22.35 2.05
C SER A 322 -9.87 -21.27 3.13
N ALA A 323 -8.65 -20.96 3.59
CA ALA A 323 -8.39 -19.81 4.45
C ALA A 323 -8.71 -18.48 3.74
N TRP A 324 -8.41 -18.38 2.44
CA TRP A 324 -8.77 -17.22 1.61
C TRP A 324 -10.29 -17.07 1.46
N ARG A 325 -11.02 -18.13 1.10
CA ARG A 325 -12.49 -18.12 1.04
C ARG A 325 -13.11 -17.74 2.40
N ALA A 326 -12.60 -18.30 3.48
CA ALA A 326 -13.04 -17.95 4.84
C ALA A 326 -12.66 -16.51 5.24
N TRP A 327 -11.58 -15.93 4.73
CA TRP A 327 -11.24 -14.52 4.91
C TRP A 327 -12.23 -13.62 4.18
N LEU A 328 -12.52 -13.91 2.90
CA LEU A 328 -13.50 -13.18 2.10
C LEU A 328 -14.93 -13.26 2.65
N ALA A 329 -15.31 -14.34 3.32
CA ALA A 329 -16.63 -14.50 3.92
C ALA A 329 -16.82 -13.68 5.22
N ARG A 330 -15.72 -13.23 5.84
CA ARG A 330 -15.70 -12.44 7.09
C ARG A 330 -15.30 -10.97 6.87
N SER A 331 -14.88 -10.62 5.65
CA SER A 331 -14.47 -9.28 5.23
C SER A 331 -15.65 -8.51 4.65
#